data_AF-F5VGH4-F1
#
_entry.id   AF-F5VGH4-F1
#
_cell.length_a   1.000
_cell.length_b   1.000
_cell.length_c   1.000
_cell.angle_alpha   90.00
_cell.angle_beta   90.00
_cell.angle_gamma   90.00
#
_symmetry.space_group_name_H-M   'P 1'
#
loop_
_entity.id
_entity.type
_entity.pdbx_description
1 polymer ?
#
loop_
_entity_poly.entity_id
_entity_poly.type
_entity_poly.pdbx_seq_one_letter_code
_entity_poly.pdbx_strand_id
1 'polypeptide(L)'
;MQKLTPEYLHINQRYFEYIFDTLNDEGLILNKKYYEDMLGKHLGSDIMISPKGISFLHENSTIDKVKKSVKGIAVIISDIPGL
;
A
#
# COMPACT_ATOMS: atom_id res chain seq x y z
N MET A 1 -13.36 16.33 -5.82
CA MET A 1 -12.79 15.19 -6.57
C MET A 1 -12.52 14.06 -5.57
N GLN A 2 -13.35 13.02 -5.56
CA GLN A 2 -13.02 11.78 -4.84
C GLN A 2 -11.92 11.07 -5.64
N LYS A 3 -10.73 10.92 -5.06
CA LYS A 3 -9.52 10.35 -5.71
C LYS A 3 -9.34 8.85 -5.45
N LEU A 4 -10.38 8.19 -4.94
CA LEU A 4 -10.31 6.81 -4.44
C LEU A 4 -11.54 6.02 -4.90
N THR A 5 -11.73 5.99 -6.22
CA THR A 5 -12.75 5.17 -6.88
C THR A 5 -12.08 4.23 -7.89
N PRO A 6 -12.71 3.10 -8.25
CA PRO A 6 -12.17 2.18 -9.25
C PRO A 6 -11.91 2.85 -10.60
N GLU A 7 -12.79 3.76 -11.03
CA GLU A 7 -12.67 4.50 -12.30
C GLU A 7 -11.44 5.38 -12.30
N TYR A 8 -11.18 6.07 -11.19
CA TYR A 8 -9.99 6.92 -11.05
C TYR A 8 -8.69 6.10 -11.10
N LEU A 9 -8.72 4.87 -10.57
CA LEU A 9 -7.58 3.96 -10.58
C LEU A 9 -7.49 3.09 -11.84
N HIS A 10 -8.43 3.24 -12.79
CA HIS A 10 -8.54 2.42 -14.00
C HIS A 10 -8.56 0.91 -13.72
N ILE A 11 -9.22 0.48 -12.64
CA ILE A 11 -9.43 -0.92 -12.29
C ILE A 11 -10.91 -1.26 -12.17
N ASN A 12 -11.25 -2.54 -12.31
CA ASN A 12 -12.64 -2.98 -12.14
C ASN A 12 -13.06 -2.95 -10.66
N GLN A 13 -14.37 -2.77 -10.42
CA GLN A 13 -14.98 -2.68 -9.09
C GLN A 13 -14.62 -3.87 -8.19
N ARG A 14 -14.68 -5.10 -8.70
CA ARG A 14 -14.39 -6.31 -7.88
C ARG A 14 -12.95 -6.32 -7.38
N TYR A 15 -12.01 -5.94 -8.25
CA TYR A 15 -10.60 -5.88 -7.87
C TYR A 15 -10.33 -4.73 -6.90
N PHE A 16 -11.00 -3.59 -7.07
CA PHE A 16 -10.96 -2.50 -6.11
C PHE A 16 -11.45 -2.95 -4.73
N GLU A 17 -12.60 -3.65 -4.66
CA GLU A 17 -13.11 -4.20 -3.41
C GLU A 17 -12.14 -5.19 -2.76
N TYR A 18 -11.61 -6.12 -3.56
CA TYR A 18 -10.61 -7.09 -3.10
C TYR A 18 -9.38 -6.42 -2.46
N ILE A 19 -8.86 -5.34 -3.06
CA ILE A 19 -7.72 -4.60 -2.49
C ILE A 19 -8.08 -4.05 -1.10
N PHE A 20 -9.22 -3.36 -0.97
CA PHE A 20 -9.60 -2.74 0.31
C PHE A 20 -10.00 -3.75 1.37
N ASP A 21 -10.61 -4.86 0.98
CA ASP A 21 -10.89 -5.99 1.88
C ASP A 21 -9.57 -6.60 2.39
N THR A 22 -8.63 -6.89 1.50
CA THR A 22 -7.31 -7.44 1.88
C THR A 22 -6.55 -6.50 2.81
N LEU A 23 -6.48 -5.20 2.48
CA LEU A 23 -5.82 -4.20 3.32
C LEU A 23 -6.44 -4.11 4.72
N ASN A 24 -7.77 -4.25 4.82
CA ASN A 24 -8.49 -4.23 6.09
C ASN A 24 -8.26 -5.52 6.89
N ASP A 25 -8.34 -6.68 6.24
CA ASP A 25 -8.15 -8.00 6.85
C ASP A 25 -6.72 -8.18 7.38
N GLU A 26 -5.73 -7.61 6.68
CA GLU A 26 -4.35 -7.55 7.16
C GLU A 26 -4.13 -6.49 8.25
N GLY A 27 -5.12 -5.68 8.57
CA GLY A 27 -5.04 -4.61 9.56
C GLY A 27 -4.14 -3.45 9.15
N LEU A 28 -3.94 -3.24 7.83
CA LEU A 28 -3.16 -2.12 7.29
C LEU A 28 -3.98 -0.84 7.19
N ILE A 29 -5.30 -0.95 7.09
CA ILE A 29 -6.25 0.15 7.17
C ILE A 29 -7.28 -0.09 8.27
N LEU A 30 -7.95 0.98 8.69
CA LEU A 30 -8.99 1.01 9.71
C LEU A 30 -10.24 1.71 9.16
N ASN A 31 -11.38 1.46 9.81
CA ASN A 31 -12.68 2.09 9.50
C ASN A 31 -13.18 1.85 8.07
N LYS A 32 -12.73 0.77 7.42
CA LYS A 32 -13.23 0.37 6.12
C LYS A 32 -14.72 0.05 6.22
N LYS A 33 -15.52 0.75 5.42
CA LYS A 33 -16.95 0.55 5.28
C LYS A 33 -17.36 0.74 3.82
N TYR A 34 -18.35 -0.02 3.40
CA TYR A 34 -19.04 0.21 2.13
C TYR A 34 -20.41 0.80 2.40
N TYR A 35 -20.89 1.63 1.49
CA TYR A 35 -22.27 2.06 1.42
C TYR A 35 -22.78 1.87 -0.01
N GLU A 36 -24.09 1.72 -0.17
CA GLU A 36 -24.72 1.57 -1.48
C GLU A 36 -25.63 2.77 -1.73
N ASP A 37 -25.57 3.31 -2.95
CA ASP A 37 -26.50 4.31 -3.45
C ASP A 37 -26.98 3.94 -4.87
N MET A 38 -27.70 4.84 -5.55
CA MET A 38 -28.24 4.60 -6.89
C MET A 38 -27.17 4.40 -7.98
N LEU A 39 -25.91 4.77 -7.71
CA LEU A 39 -24.76 4.63 -8.60
C LEU A 39 -23.94 3.35 -8.30
N GLY A 40 -24.22 2.68 -7.19
CA GLY A 40 -23.64 1.38 -6.85
C GLY A 40 -23.02 1.34 -5.45
N LYS A 41 -22.04 0.47 -5.30
CA LYS A 41 -21.32 0.22 -4.03
C LYS A 41 -20.07 1.08 -3.95
N HIS A 42 -20.00 1.91 -2.91
CA HIS A 42 -18.97 2.92 -2.73
C HIS A 42 -18.21 2.72 -1.42
N LEU A 43 -16.92 3.03 -1.47
CA LEU A 43 -16.03 3.00 -0.31
C LEU A 43 -16.26 4.27 0.53
N GLY A 44 -16.45 4.09 1.84
CA GLY A 44 -16.57 5.20 2.78
C GLY A 44 -15.31 6.07 2.83
N SER A 45 -15.49 7.38 3.06
CA SER A 45 -14.40 8.36 3.13
C SER A 45 -13.51 8.26 4.36
N ASP A 46 -13.98 7.58 5.41
CA ASP A 46 -13.43 7.71 6.77
C ASP A 46 -12.31 6.69 7.05
N ILE A 47 -11.70 6.18 6.00
CA ILE A 47 -10.65 5.15 6.06
C ILE A 47 -9.35 5.77 6.53
N MET A 48 -8.69 5.09 7.45
CA MET A 48 -7.42 5.51 8.02
C MET A 48 -6.36 4.45 7.76
N ILE A 49 -5.11 4.86 7.54
CA ILE A 49 -3.98 3.94 7.51
C ILE A 49 -3.61 3.63 8.96
N SER A 50 -3.47 2.35 9.31
CA SER A 50 -3.06 1.94 10.65
C SER A 50 -1.55 2.18 10.87
N PRO A 51 -1.04 2.16 12.11
CA PRO A 51 0.41 2.18 12.34
C PRO A 51 1.15 1.05 11.60
N LYS A 52 0.55 -0.15 11.53
CA LYS A 52 1.07 -1.29 10.76
C LYS A 52 1.10 -0.97 9.26
N GLY A 53 0.06 -0.33 8.73
CA GLY A 53 0.00 0.16 7.35
C GLY A 53 1.10 1.17 7.04
N ILE A 54 1.38 2.10 7.94
CA ILE A 54 2.47 3.08 7.78
C ILE A 54 3.83 2.36 7.75
N SER A 55 4.08 1.43 8.68
CA SER A 55 5.31 0.63 8.68
C SER A 55 5.47 -0.16 7.39
N PHE A 56 4.40 -0.81 6.92
CA PHE A 56 4.40 -1.55 5.66
C PHE A 56 4.76 -0.66 4.46
N LEU A 57 4.17 0.53 4.36
CA LEU A 57 4.49 1.49 3.31
C LEU A 57 5.94 1.96 3.39
N HIS A 58 6.48 2.15 4.60
CA HIS A 58 7.86 2.58 4.80
C HIS A 58 8.84 1.51 4.30
N GLU A 59 8.66 0.27 4.76
CA GLU A 59 9.48 -0.90 4.36
C GLU A 59 9.41 -1.20 2.87
N ASN A 60 8.25 -0.96 2.26
CA ASN A 60 8.01 -1.18 0.84
C ASN A 60 8.29 0.04 -0.03
N SER A 61 8.62 1.18 0.58
CA SER A 61 8.99 2.38 -0.16
C SER A 61 10.23 2.11 -1.00
N THR A 62 10.24 2.65 -2.22
CA THR A 62 11.38 2.54 -3.13
C THR A 62 12.68 3.02 -2.48
N ILE A 63 12.61 3.98 -1.55
CA ILE A 63 13.76 4.51 -0.81
C ILE A 63 14.38 3.45 0.11
N ASP A 64 13.58 2.70 0.86
CA ASP A 64 14.11 1.65 1.74
C ASP A 64 14.59 0.43 0.96
N LYS A 65 13.95 0.10 -0.17
CA LYS A 65 14.46 -0.89 -1.13
C LYS A 65 15.82 -0.47 -1.71
N VAL A 66 15.96 0.79 -2.14
CA VAL A 66 17.24 1.34 -2.64
C VAL A 66 18.30 1.35 -1.53
N LYS A 67 17.97 1.77 -0.30
CA LYS A 67 18.92 1.72 0.83
C LYS A 67 19.40 0.31 1.15
N LYS A 68 18.52 -0.70 1.10
CA LYS A 68 18.90 -2.11 1.28
C LYS A 68 19.84 -2.57 0.17
N SER A 69 19.53 -2.24 -1.09
CA SER A 69 20.40 -2.57 -2.23
C SER A 69 21.78 -1.90 -2.13
N VAL A 70 21.83 -0.60 -1.79
CA VAL A 70 23.09 0.14 -1.62
C VAL A 70 23.94 -0.43 -0.48
N LYS A 71 23.32 -0.79 0.65
CA LYS A 71 24.03 -1.47 1.75
C LYS A 71 24.57 -2.84 1.32
N GLY A 72 23.78 -3.62 0.58
CA GLY A 72 24.23 -4.90 0.02
C GLY A 72 25.44 -4.74 -0.90
N ILE A 73 25.42 -3.73 -1.77
CA ILE A 73 26.56 -3.41 -2.65
C ILE A 73 27.79 -3.00 -1.84
N ALA A 74 27.63 -2.17 -0.81
CA ALA A 74 28.74 -1.73 0.05
C ALA A 74 29.40 -2.90 0.78
N VAL A 75 28.61 -3.86 1.30
CA VAL A 75 29.12 -5.08 1.95
C VAL A 75 29.93 -5.93 0.97
N ILE A 76 29.41 -6.12 -0.26
CA ILE A 76 30.12 -6.89 -1.29
C ILE A 76 31.47 -6.23 -1.62
N ILE A 77 31.52 -4.91 -1.72
CA ILE A 77 32.78 -4.18 -2.01
C ILE A 77 33.76 -4.31 -0.85
N SER A 78 33.30 -4.19 0.41
CA SER A 78 34.17 -4.31 1.58
C SER A 78 34.70 -5.72 1.83
N ASP A 79 34.03 -6.74 1.31
CA ASP A 79 34.42 -8.15 1.48
C ASP A 79 35.40 -8.63 0.38
N ILE A 80 35.82 -7.76 -0.56
CA ILE A 80 36.85 -8.07 -1.56
C ILE A 80 38.24 -7.88 -0.93
N PRO A 81 39.06 -8.92 -0.76
CA PRO A 81 40.39 -8.77 -0.19
C PRO A 81 41.30 -8.04 -1.20
N GLY A 82 41.86 -6.89 -0.80
CA GLY A 82 42.83 -6.13 -1.60
C GLY A 82 42.31 -4.80 -2.18
N LEU A 83 41.09 -4.38 -1.80
CA LEU A 83 40.68 -2.97 -1.78
C LEU A 83 40.93 -2.36 -0.40
#